data_AF-A0A3L8RXD3-F1
#
_entry.id   AF-A0A3L8RXD3-F1
#
_cell.length_a   1.000
_cell.length_b   1.000
_cell.length_c   1.000
_cell.angle_alpha   90.00
_cell.angle_beta   90.00
_cell.angle_gamma   90.00
#
_symmetry.space_group_name_H-M   'P 1'
#
loop_
_entity.id
_entity.type
_entity.pdbx_description
1 polymer ?
#
loop_
_entity_poly.entity_id
_entity_poly.type
_entity_poly.pdbx_seq_one_letter_code
_entity_poly.pdbx_strand_id
1 'polypeptide(L)'
;MLPMCWGEAFSIDIIRHKDSMDELFSQRNEIFGTCGEEQKAVLQEKTESLVQQYEAVSQLNSERYARLERAQVLVNQFWETYEELNPWIEETQALISQLPPPAIDHEQLKQQQDDMRQLRESIAEHKPHIDKLLKIGPQLKDLNPEEGEMVQEKYSRAEALYAKIKEEVCQRALALDEAFSQSTQVRRGAREVNLPFTAPRDSHLLWNLVLFPL
;
A
#
# COMPACT_ATOMS: atom_id res chain seq x y z
N MET A 1 5.88 -22.93 -2.57
CA MET A 1 6.93 -23.53 -3.44
C MET A 1 6.44 -24.72 -4.28
N LEU A 2 5.37 -25.44 -3.91
CA LEU A 2 4.90 -26.62 -4.65
C LEU A 2 4.07 -26.35 -5.95
N PRO A 3 3.15 -25.37 -6.02
CA PRO A 3 2.25 -25.25 -7.19
C PRO A 3 2.94 -24.93 -8.52
N MET A 4 4.05 -24.20 -8.46
CA MET A 4 4.79 -23.74 -9.64
C MET A 4 5.56 -24.88 -10.32
N CYS A 5 6.22 -25.74 -9.53
CA CYS A 5 6.95 -26.91 -10.04
C CYS A 5 6.03 -27.90 -10.78
N TRP A 6 4.77 -28.02 -10.34
CA TRP A 6 3.78 -28.87 -11.01
C TRP A 6 3.28 -28.27 -12.32
N GLY A 7 3.12 -26.94 -12.40
CA GLY A 7 2.76 -26.25 -13.64
C GLY A 7 3.85 -26.35 -14.71
N GLU A 8 5.10 -26.23 -14.29
CA GLU A 8 6.27 -26.41 -15.17
C GLU A 8 6.40 -27.85 -15.66
N ALA A 9 6.30 -28.84 -14.77
CA ALA A 9 6.38 -30.25 -15.12
C ALA A 9 5.30 -30.64 -16.15
N PHE A 10 4.05 -30.22 -15.91
CA PHE A 10 2.94 -30.51 -16.82
C PHE A 10 3.09 -29.81 -18.18
N SER A 11 3.64 -28.59 -18.21
CA SER A 11 3.94 -27.89 -19.46
C SER A 11 5.04 -28.59 -20.25
N ILE A 12 6.09 -29.09 -19.58
CA ILE A 12 7.14 -29.90 -20.21
C ILE A 12 6.55 -31.18 -20.81
N ASP A 13 5.64 -31.86 -20.10
CA ASP A 13 5.02 -33.08 -20.59
C ASP A 13 4.11 -32.84 -21.80
N ILE A 14 3.36 -31.73 -21.83
CA ILE A 14 2.59 -31.34 -23.02
C ILE A 14 3.51 -31.05 -24.21
N ILE A 15 4.65 -30.39 -23.99
CA ILE A 15 5.65 -30.16 -25.04
C ILE A 15 6.21 -31.49 -25.55
N ARG A 16 6.49 -32.47 -24.68
CA ARG A 16 6.94 -33.80 -25.12
C ARG A 16 5.90 -34.52 -25.98
N HIS A 17 4.61 -34.40 -25.63
CA HIS A 17 3.54 -34.97 -26.44
C HIS A 17 3.39 -34.29 -27.81
N LYS A 18 3.88 -33.05 -27.97
CA LYS A 18 3.97 -32.39 -29.28
C LYS A 18 4.83 -33.19 -30.25
N ASP A 19 6.00 -33.61 -29.80
CA ASP A 19 6.94 -34.37 -30.63
C ASP A 19 6.32 -35.71 -31.08
N SER A 20 5.58 -36.37 -30.17
CA SER A 20 4.84 -37.60 -30.48
C SER A 20 3.71 -37.38 -31.49
N MET A 21 3.00 -36.25 -31.42
CA MET A 21 1.96 -35.88 -32.39
C MET A 21 2.56 -35.59 -33.77
N ASP A 22 3.68 -34.86 -33.81
CA ASP A 22 4.38 -34.54 -35.06
C ASP A 22 4.92 -35.82 -35.73
N GLU A 23 5.42 -36.78 -34.96
CA GLU A 23 5.82 -38.11 -35.45
C GLU A 23 4.62 -38.91 -36.00
N LEU A 24 3.50 -38.97 -35.27
CA LEU A 24 2.27 -39.62 -35.73
C LEU A 24 1.80 -39.07 -37.07
N PHE A 25 1.85 -37.75 -37.25
CA PHE A 25 1.49 -37.11 -38.51
C PHE A 25 2.44 -37.45 -39.65
N SER A 26 3.74 -37.57 -39.36
CA SER A 26 4.73 -37.97 -40.37
C SER A 26 4.47 -39.38 -40.90
N GLN A 27 4.09 -40.32 -40.02
CA GLN A 27 3.83 -41.72 -40.36
C GLN A 27 2.42 -41.94 -40.96
N ARG A 28 1.46 -41.07 -40.63
CA ARG A 28 0.06 -41.16 -41.09
C ARG A 28 -0.07 -41.35 -42.60
N ASN A 29 0.67 -40.58 -43.39
CA ASN A 29 0.55 -40.60 -44.85
C ASN A 29 1.02 -41.94 -45.44
N GLU A 30 2.06 -42.54 -44.85
CA GLU A 30 2.58 -43.86 -45.27
C GLU A 30 1.58 -44.97 -44.92
N ILE A 31 1.03 -44.95 -43.71
CA ILE A 31 0.00 -45.90 -43.25
C ILE A 31 -1.25 -45.82 -44.14
N PHE A 32 -1.71 -44.61 -44.46
CA PHE A 32 -2.90 -44.40 -45.29
C PHE A 32 -2.73 -44.92 -46.73
N GLY A 33 -1.49 -44.99 -47.22
CA GLY A 33 -1.17 -45.58 -48.53
C GLY A 33 -1.28 -47.10 -48.58
N THR A 34 -1.31 -47.78 -47.43
CA THR A 34 -1.37 -49.26 -47.33
C THR A 34 -2.74 -49.80 -46.92
N CYS A 35 -3.68 -48.92 -46.56
CA CYS A 35 -5.00 -49.27 -46.05
C CYS A 35 -6.09 -49.23 -47.14
N GLY A 36 -7.17 -49.99 -46.97
CA GLY A 36 -8.40 -49.81 -47.76
C GLY A 36 -9.15 -48.53 -47.37
N GLU A 37 -10.04 -48.04 -48.24
CA GLU A 37 -10.78 -46.77 -48.06
C GLU A 37 -11.54 -46.69 -46.71
N GLU A 38 -12.19 -47.77 -46.28
CA GLU A 38 -12.93 -47.80 -45.01
C GLU A 38 -12.00 -47.66 -43.79
N GLN A 39 -10.86 -48.35 -43.79
CA GLN A 39 -9.85 -48.24 -42.73
C GLN A 39 -9.22 -46.85 -42.69
N LYS A 40 -8.98 -46.27 -43.86
CA LYS A 40 -8.44 -44.92 -44.00
C LYS A 40 -9.40 -43.88 -43.42
N ALA A 41 -10.70 -43.99 -43.70
CA ALA A 41 -11.71 -43.09 -43.15
C ALA A 41 -11.74 -43.16 -41.60
N VAL A 42 -11.73 -44.37 -41.03
CA VAL A 42 -11.71 -44.55 -39.57
C VAL A 42 -10.43 -44.01 -38.93
N LEU A 43 -9.27 -44.26 -39.54
CA LEU A 43 -7.99 -43.75 -39.02
C LEU A 43 -7.90 -42.22 -39.13
N GLN A 44 -8.44 -41.64 -40.21
CA GLN A 44 -8.52 -40.20 -40.39
C GLN A 44 -9.37 -39.55 -39.30
N GLU A 45 -10.59 -40.05 -39.05
CA GLU A 45 -11.47 -39.53 -37.98
C GLU A 45 -10.77 -39.60 -36.61
N LYS A 46 -10.14 -40.73 -36.28
CA LYS A 46 -9.41 -40.88 -35.00
C LYS A 46 -8.23 -39.92 -34.88
N THR A 47 -7.48 -39.71 -35.97
CA THR A 47 -6.33 -38.80 -35.98
C THR A 47 -6.80 -37.36 -35.81
N GLU A 48 -7.83 -36.94 -36.54
CA GLU A 48 -8.42 -35.60 -36.40
C GLU A 48 -8.95 -35.36 -34.99
N SER A 49 -9.64 -36.33 -34.39
CA SER A 49 -10.12 -36.25 -33.01
C SER A 49 -8.96 -36.10 -32.01
N LEU A 50 -7.88 -36.86 -32.17
CA LEU A 50 -6.71 -36.79 -31.30
C LEU A 50 -6.03 -35.41 -31.37
N VAL A 51 -5.97 -34.83 -32.57
CA VAL A 51 -5.40 -33.51 -32.82
C VAL A 51 -6.20 -32.43 -32.12
N GLN A 52 -7.51 -32.44 -32.28
CA GLN A 52 -8.40 -31.48 -31.60
C GLN A 52 -8.27 -31.57 -30.09
N GLN A 53 -8.17 -32.78 -29.53
CA GLN A 53 -7.98 -32.99 -28.10
C GLN A 53 -6.62 -32.46 -27.63
N TYR A 54 -5.54 -32.77 -28.37
CA TYR A 54 -4.20 -32.27 -28.05
C TYR A 54 -4.13 -30.74 -28.09
N GLU A 55 -4.67 -30.11 -29.14
CA GLU A 55 -4.72 -28.66 -29.28
C GLU A 55 -5.52 -28.01 -28.14
N ALA A 56 -6.68 -28.56 -27.79
CA ALA A 56 -7.48 -28.07 -26.67
C ALA A 56 -6.74 -28.17 -25.33
N VAL A 57 -6.08 -29.30 -25.05
CA VAL A 57 -5.30 -29.49 -23.81
C VAL A 57 -4.09 -28.55 -23.78
N SER A 58 -3.39 -28.40 -24.91
CA SER A 58 -2.25 -27.50 -25.04
C SER A 58 -2.64 -26.04 -24.78
N GLN A 59 -3.76 -25.59 -25.36
CA GLN A 59 -4.29 -24.26 -25.16
C GLN A 59 -4.69 -24.01 -23.70
N LEU A 60 -5.46 -24.93 -23.10
CA LEU A 60 -5.87 -24.84 -21.69
C LEU A 60 -4.67 -24.80 -20.74
N ASN A 61 -3.63 -25.59 -21.03
CA ASN A 61 -2.40 -25.56 -20.25
C ASN A 61 -1.67 -24.22 -20.36
N SER A 62 -1.52 -23.70 -21.57
CA SER A 62 -0.89 -22.40 -21.81
C SER A 62 -1.59 -21.27 -21.04
N GLU A 63 -2.92 -21.23 -21.11
CA GLU A 63 -3.73 -20.26 -20.37
C GLU A 63 -3.58 -20.41 -18.85
N ARG A 64 -3.61 -21.66 -18.34
CA ARG A 64 -3.42 -21.95 -16.92
C ARG A 64 -2.02 -21.54 -16.44
N TYR A 65 -0.99 -21.85 -17.22
CA TYR A 65 0.40 -21.53 -16.87
C TYR A 65 0.62 -20.01 -16.83
N ALA A 66 0.15 -19.28 -17.85
CA ALA A 66 0.22 -17.82 -17.88
C ALA A 66 -0.53 -17.18 -16.68
N ARG A 67 -1.67 -17.75 -16.27
CA ARG A 67 -2.41 -17.32 -15.07
C ARG A 67 -1.61 -17.56 -13.79
N LEU A 68 -0.94 -18.71 -13.68
CA LEU A 68 -0.09 -19.04 -12.52
C LEU A 68 1.13 -18.13 -12.43
N GLU A 69 1.83 -17.88 -13.54
CA GLU A 69 2.97 -16.96 -13.56
C GLU A 69 2.55 -15.54 -13.13
N ARG A 70 1.43 -15.05 -13.67
CA ARG A 70 0.87 -13.75 -13.28
C ARG A 70 0.51 -13.72 -11.80
N ALA A 71 -0.17 -14.75 -11.30
CA ALA A 71 -0.53 -14.84 -9.89
C ALA A 71 0.71 -14.83 -8.98
N GLN A 72 1.74 -15.59 -9.33
CA GLN A 72 2.98 -15.69 -8.55
C GLN A 72 3.67 -14.33 -8.39
N VAL A 73 3.78 -13.57 -9.48
CA VAL A 73 4.39 -12.23 -9.46
C VAL A 73 3.57 -11.30 -8.55
N LEU A 74 2.25 -11.29 -8.69
CA LEU A 74 1.38 -10.44 -7.91
C LEU A 74 1.36 -10.82 -6.42
N VAL A 75 1.37 -12.12 -6.08
CA VAL A 75 1.39 -12.62 -4.70
C VAL A 75 2.68 -12.17 -4.01
N ASN A 76 3.84 -12.34 -4.67
CA ASN A 76 5.12 -11.90 -4.11
C ASN A 76 5.12 -10.38 -3.87
N GLN A 77 4.73 -9.60 -4.88
CA GLN A 77 4.66 -8.15 -4.74
C GLN A 77 3.70 -7.70 -3.64
N PHE A 78 2.56 -8.39 -3.47
CA PHE A 78 1.60 -8.09 -2.43
C PHE A 78 2.19 -8.32 -1.05
N TRP A 79 2.73 -9.52 -0.79
CA TRP A 79 3.24 -9.88 0.53
C TRP A 79 4.51 -9.09 0.89
N GLU A 80 5.43 -8.88 -0.04
CA GLU A 80 6.60 -8.00 0.19
C GLU A 80 6.15 -6.59 0.62
N THR A 81 5.20 -6.00 -0.10
CA THR A 81 4.69 -4.65 0.21
C THR A 81 3.92 -4.64 1.54
N TYR A 82 3.16 -5.69 1.83
CA TYR A 82 2.39 -5.80 3.07
C TYR A 82 3.31 -5.97 4.29
N GLU A 83 4.33 -6.81 4.19
CA GLU A 83 5.31 -7.05 5.26
C GLU A 83 6.16 -5.82 5.57
N GLU A 84 6.42 -4.96 4.57
CA GLU A 84 7.08 -3.67 4.77
C GLU A 84 6.15 -2.65 5.45
N LEU A 85 4.87 -2.60 5.03
CA LEU A 85 3.91 -1.61 5.52
C LEU A 85 3.34 -1.92 6.92
N ASN A 86 3.04 -3.19 7.21
CA ASN A 86 2.30 -3.56 8.41
C ASN A 86 3.02 -3.18 9.73
N PRO A 87 4.34 -3.38 9.88
CA PRO A 87 5.07 -2.92 11.06
C PRO A 87 4.96 -1.40 11.25
N TRP A 88 5.11 -0.62 10.18
CA TRP A 88 4.98 0.84 10.26
C TRP A 88 3.58 1.27 10.73
N ILE A 89 2.51 0.60 10.26
CA ILE A 89 1.14 0.87 10.74
C ILE A 89 1.04 0.62 12.24
N GLU A 90 1.49 -0.55 12.71
CA GLU A 90 1.39 -0.96 14.11
C GLU A 90 2.19 -0.02 15.03
N GLU A 91 3.43 0.28 14.65
CA GLU A 91 4.31 1.18 15.40
C GLU A 91 3.76 2.61 15.43
N THR A 92 3.27 3.12 14.31
CA THR A 92 2.71 4.48 14.23
C THR A 92 1.44 4.61 15.05
N GLN A 93 0.55 3.60 15.03
CA GLN A 93 -0.63 3.59 15.90
C GLN A 93 -0.26 3.56 17.39
N ALA A 94 0.71 2.71 17.75
CA ALA A 94 1.21 2.63 19.11
C ALA A 94 1.83 3.97 19.55
N LEU A 95 2.63 4.61 18.69
CA LEU A 95 3.20 5.93 18.92
C LEU A 95 2.11 6.97 19.15
N ILE A 96 1.14 7.10 18.23
CA ILE A 96 0.06 8.09 18.32
C ILE A 96 -0.73 7.92 19.62
N SER A 97 -1.03 6.68 20.03
CA SER A 97 -1.77 6.38 21.26
C SER A 97 -1.06 6.82 22.54
N GLN A 98 0.27 6.99 22.50
CA GLN A 98 1.11 7.37 23.64
C GLN A 98 1.47 8.85 23.65
N LEU A 99 1.14 9.58 22.57
CA LEU A 99 1.51 10.98 22.47
C LEU A 99 0.75 11.83 23.52
N PRO A 100 1.45 12.71 24.27
CA PRO A 100 0.85 13.50 25.35
C PRO A 100 -0.19 14.51 24.81
N PRO A 101 -1.07 15.08 25.64
CA PRO A 101 -1.91 16.21 25.21
C PRO A 101 -1.05 17.43 24.77
N PRO A 102 -1.65 18.41 24.08
CA PRO A 102 -0.97 19.68 23.77
C PRO A 102 -0.33 20.30 25.01
N ALA A 103 0.96 20.62 24.93
CA ALA A 103 1.69 21.21 26.04
C ALA A 103 1.20 22.64 26.33
N ILE A 104 1.40 23.11 27.57
CA ILE A 104 1.15 24.51 27.95
C ILE A 104 2.42 25.34 27.67
N ASP A 105 3.58 24.73 27.89
CA ASP A 105 4.87 25.35 27.58
C ASP A 105 5.04 25.50 26.06
N HIS A 106 5.48 26.67 25.64
CA HIS A 106 5.56 27.02 24.23
C HIS A 106 6.68 26.29 23.49
N GLU A 107 7.82 26.03 24.13
CA GLU A 107 8.92 25.33 23.47
C GLU A 107 8.55 23.84 23.29
N GLN A 108 7.86 23.27 24.28
CA GLN A 108 7.29 21.93 24.15
C GLN A 108 6.20 21.85 23.07
N LEU A 109 5.33 22.86 22.94
CA LEU A 109 4.36 22.93 21.84
C LEU A 109 5.04 22.95 20.47
N LYS A 110 6.12 23.72 20.34
CA LYS A 110 6.89 23.78 19.10
C LYS A 110 7.51 22.42 18.76
N GLN A 111 8.07 21.72 19.76
CA GLN A 111 8.56 20.36 19.58
C GLN A 111 7.44 19.41 19.12
N GLN A 112 6.26 19.46 19.75
CA GLN A 112 5.12 18.65 19.34
C GLN A 112 4.64 18.95 17.91
N GLN A 113 4.72 20.20 17.45
CA GLN A 113 4.43 20.57 16.05
C GLN A 113 5.48 20.01 15.07
N ASP A 114 6.75 20.01 15.47
CA ASP A 114 7.82 19.42 14.66
C ASP A 114 7.66 17.88 14.56
N ASP A 115 7.28 17.21 15.65
CA ASP A 115 6.96 15.78 15.64
C ASP A 115 5.77 15.47 14.72
N MET A 116 4.74 16.32 14.71
CA MET A 116 3.61 16.17 13.77
C MET A 116 4.03 16.35 12.31
N ARG A 117 5.00 17.24 12.03
CA ARG A 117 5.55 17.39 10.68
C ARG A 117 6.23 16.11 10.22
N GLN A 118 7.07 15.52 11.07
CA GLN A 118 7.75 14.26 10.78
C GLN A 118 6.75 13.10 10.55
N LEU A 119 5.70 13.00 11.37
CA LEU A 119 4.65 12.01 11.15
C LEU A 119 3.93 12.20 9.81
N ARG A 120 3.66 13.45 9.41
CA ARG A 120 3.04 13.74 8.10
C ARG A 120 3.95 13.37 6.93
N GLU A 121 5.25 13.60 7.06
CA GLU A 121 6.26 13.17 6.08
C GLU A 121 6.29 11.64 5.98
N SER A 122 6.37 10.94 7.12
CA SER A 122 6.33 9.47 7.18
C SER A 122 5.05 8.87 6.57
N ILE A 123 3.88 9.48 6.83
CA ILE A 123 2.60 9.08 6.20
C ILE A 123 2.66 9.23 4.69
N ALA A 124 3.27 10.30 4.18
CA ALA A 124 3.42 10.54 2.75
C ALA A 124 4.38 9.53 2.10
N GLU A 125 5.48 9.17 2.78
CA GLU A 125 6.44 8.15 2.34
C GLU A 125 5.80 6.76 2.22
N HIS A 126 4.82 6.43 3.07
CA HIS A 126 4.14 5.14 3.05
C HIS A 126 2.93 5.07 2.11
N LYS A 127 2.46 6.21 1.58
CA LYS A 127 1.34 6.26 0.62
C LYS A 127 1.52 5.34 -0.60
N PRO A 128 2.70 5.27 -1.26
CA PRO A 128 2.89 4.40 -2.41
C PRO A 128 2.69 2.91 -2.10
N HIS A 129 2.99 2.46 -0.88
CA HIS A 129 2.79 1.07 -0.46
C HIS A 129 1.29 0.73 -0.37
N ILE A 130 0.50 1.61 0.25
CA ILE A 130 -0.97 1.49 0.28
C ILE A 130 -1.53 1.48 -1.14
N ASP A 131 -1.13 2.45 -1.99
CA ASP A 131 -1.62 2.54 -3.36
C ASP A 131 -1.27 1.27 -4.17
N LYS A 132 -0.09 0.69 -3.94
CA LYS A 132 0.34 -0.57 -4.56
C LYS A 132 -0.50 -1.76 -4.09
N LEU A 133 -0.77 -1.89 -2.78
CA LEU A 133 -1.65 -2.94 -2.26
C LEU A 133 -3.06 -2.83 -2.82
N LEU A 134 -3.62 -1.62 -2.90
CA LEU A 134 -4.96 -1.37 -3.45
C LEU A 134 -5.03 -1.62 -4.96
N LYS A 135 -3.91 -1.55 -5.68
CA LYS A 135 -3.82 -1.89 -7.10
C LYS A 135 -3.67 -3.40 -7.34
N ILE A 136 -2.89 -4.09 -6.51
CA ILE A 136 -2.55 -5.51 -6.70
C ILE A 136 -3.61 -6.43 -6.08
N GLY A 137 -4.13 -6.07 -4.91
CA GLY A 137 -5.08 -6.87 -4.14
C GLY A 137 -6.32 -7.29 -4.94
N PRO A 138 -7.02 -6.38 -5.63
CA PRO A 138 -8.17 -6.74 -6.47
C PRO A 138 -7.81 -7.70 -7.62
N GLN A 139 -6.63 -7.52 -8.24
CA GLN A 139 -6.18 -8.41 -9.32
C GLN A 139 -5.92 -9.84 -8.82
N LEU A 140 -5.38 -9.98 -7.61
CA LEU A 140 -5.21 -11.29 -6.97
C LEU A 140 -6.56 -11.94 -6.66
N LYS A 141 -7.54 -11.16 -6.20
CA LYS A 141 -8.90 -11.65 -5.96
C LYS A 141 -9.58 -12.14 -7.24
N ASP A 142 -9.39 -11.43 -8.36
CA ASP A 142 -9.92 -11.86 -9.65
C ASP A 142 -9.25 -13.15 -10.14
N LEU A 143 -7.97 -13.35 -9.81
CA LEU A 143 -7.23 -14.56 -10.16
C LEU A 143 -7.60 -15.78 -9.30
N ASN A 144 -8.03 -15.60 -8.06
CA ASN A 144 -8.55 -16.66 -7.22
C ASN A 144 -9.56 -16.08 -6.21
N PRO A 145 -10.88 -16.26 -6.41
CA PRO A 145 -11.88 -15.70 -5.51
C PRO A 145 -11.77 -16.18 -4.06
N GLU A 146 -11.42 -17.46 -3.85
CA GLU A 146 -11.38 -18.09 -2.52
C GLU A 146 -10.15 -17.60 -1.71
N GLU A 147 -8.95 -17.74 -2.27
CA GLU A 147 -7.74 -17.20 -1.64
C GLU A 147 -7.72 -15.66 -1.63
N GLY A 148 -8.46 -15.05 -2.56
CA GLY A 148 -8.63 -13.61 -2.71
C GLY A 148 -9.37 -12.93 -1.57
N GLU A 149 -10.21 -13.65 -0.82
CA GLU A 149 -10.88 -13.08 0.37
C GLU A 149 -9.88 -12.67 1.45
N MET A 150 -8.89 -13.52 1.71
CA MET A 150 -7.82 -13.24 2.67
C MET A 150 -7.01 -12.01 2.26
N VAL A 151 -6.63 -11.94 0.97
CA VAL A 151 -5.91 -10.81 0.39
C VAL A 151 -6.75 -9.53 0.52
N GLN A 152 -8.06 -9.63 0.27
CA GLN A 152 -9.00 -8.52 0.44
C GLN A 152 -9.06 -8.00 1.86
N GLU A 153 -9.21 -8.89 2.84
CA GLU A 153 -9.22 -8.50 4.24
C GLU A 153 -7.94 -7.72 4.60
N LYS A 154 -6.78 -8.21 4.16
CA LYS A 154 -5.48 -7.62 4.45
C LYS A 154 -5.35 -6.20 3.91
N TYR A 155 -5.59 -5.97 2.61
CA TYR A 155 -5.45 -4.62 2.06
C TYR A 155 -6.54 -3.66 2.53
N SER A 156 -7.77 -4.15 2.75
CA SER A 156 -8.87 -3.32 3.24
C SER A 156 -8.61 -2.86 4.68
N ARG A 157 -8.07 -3.76 5.52
CA ARG A 157 -7.64 -3.41 6.88
C ARG A 157 -6.48 -2.41 6.85
N ALA A 158 -5.46 -2.64 6.03
CA ALA A 158 -4.33 -1.72 5.92
C ALA A 158 -4.78 -0.32 5.47
N GLU A 159 -5.67 -0.23 4.48
CA GLU A 159 -6.27 1.04 4.04
C GLU A 159 -7.02 1.76 5.17
N ALA A 160 -7.87 1.03 5.90
CA ALA A 160 -8.64 1.59 7.01
C ALA A 160 -7.72 2.11 8.14
N LEU A 161 -6.68 1.35 8.51
CA LEU A 161 -5.73 1.75 9.55
C LEU A 161 -4.88 2.95 9.11
N TYR A 162 -4.43 2.97 7.85
CA TYR A 162 -3.71 4.10 7.27
C TYR A 162 -4.57 5.37 7.26
N ALA A 163 -5.83 5.26 6.83
CA ALA A 163 -6.77 6.38 6.85
C ALA A 163 -6.99 6.92 8.26
N LYS A 164 -7.12 6.02 9.25
CA LYS A 164 -7.24 6.38 10.66
C LYS A 164 -6.01 7.12 11.19
N ILE A 165 -4.79 6.62 10.92
CA ILE A 165 -3.53 7.30 11.27
C ILE A 165 -3.52 8.72 10.70
N LYS A 166 -3.86 8.86 9.42
CA LYS A 166 -3.89 10.16 8.74
C LYS A 166 -4.89 11.12 9.39
N GLU A 167 -6.06 10.64 9.76
CA GLU A 167 -7.08 11.44 10.44
C GLU A 167 -6.61 11.88 11.82
N GLU A 168 -6.10 10.96 12.64
CA GLU A 168 -5.62 11.26 14.01
C GLU A 168 -4.49 12.29 14.00
N VAL A 169 -3.51 12.14 13.09
CA VAL A 169 -2.42 13.12 12.93
C VAL A 169 -2.94 14.47 12.46
N CYS A 170 -3.94 14.50 11.56
CA CYS A 170 -4.55 15.75 11.11
C CYS A 170 -5.27 16.48 12.26
N GLN A 171 -6.13 15.77 13.00
CA GLN A 171 -6.86 16.33 14.14
C GLN A 171 -5.90 16.86 15.21
N ARG A 172 -4.83 16.10 15.48
CA ARG A 172 -3.81 16.50 16.46
C ARG A 172 -3.02 17.72 16.03
N ALA A 173 -2.63 17.81 14.75
CA ALA A 173 -1.96 18.99 14.22
C ALA A 173 -2.81 20.25 14.38
N LEU A 174 -4.13 20.16 14.09
CA LEU A 174 -5.06 21.28 14.29
C LEU A 174 -5.13 21.72 15.77
N ALA A 175 -5.21 20.77 16.70
CA ALA A 175 -5.24 21.06 18.13
C ALA A 175 -3.94 21.73 18.62
N LEU A 176 -2.79 21.30 18.10
CA LEU A 176 -1.49 21.92 18.42
C LEU A 176 -1.37 23.32 17.84
N ASP A 177 -1.84 23.56 16.61
CA ASP A 177 -1.82 24.88 15.99
C ASP A 177 -2.70 25.87 16.77
N GLU A 178 -3.87 25.43 17.24
CA GLU A 178 -4.73 26.23 18.12
C GLU A 178 -4.04 26.57 19.45
N ALA A 179 -3.48 25.56 20.14
CA ALA A 179 -2.76 25.76 21.40
C ALA A 179 -1.55 26.69 21.23
N PHE A 180 -0.82 26.56 20.12
CA PHE A 180 0.32 27.42 19.79
C PHE A 180 -0.10 28.87 19.55
N SER A 181 -1.21 29.09 18.84
CA SER A 181 -1.78 30.42 18.61
C SER A 181 -2.16 31.08 19.94
N GLN A 182 -2.87 30.35 20.82
CA GLN A 182 -3.26 30.84 22.15
C GLN A 182 -2.03 31.17 23.02
N SER A 183 -1.04 30.28 23.08
CA SER A 183 0.23 30.49 23.82
C SER A 183 0.96 31.75 23.35
N THR A 184 0.99 31.98 22.03
CA THR A 184 1.62 33.16 21.42
C THR A 184 0.89 34.46 21.79
N GLN A 185 -0.45 34.45 21.79
CA GLN A 185 -1.26 35.61 22.18
C GLN A 185 -1.06 35.98 23.65
N VAL A 186 -1.09 34.99 24.56
CA VAL A 186 -0.87 35.20 26.00
C VAL A 186 0.52 35.79 26.26
N ARG A 187 1.56 35.28 25.60
CA ARG A 187 2.92 35.82 25.74
C ARG A 187 3.04 37.26 25.26
N ARG A 188 2.38 37.61 24.14
CA ARG A 188 2.36 38.99 23.63
C ARG A 188 1.65 39.92 24.60
N GLY A 189 0.46 39.54 25.08
CA GLY A 189 -0.27 40.29 26.09
C GLY A 189 0.54 40.50 27.37
N ALA A 190 1.14 39.44 27.91
CA ALA A 190 2.00 39.52 29.10
C ALA A 190 3.22 40.44 28.92
N ARG A 191 3.76 40.55 27.69
CA ARG A 191 4.85 41.49 27.37
C ARG A 191 4.36 42.94 27.33
N GLU A 192 3.15 43.17 26.83
CA GLU A 192 2.51 44.49 26.81
C GLU A 192 2.15 44.97 28.23
N VAL A 193 1.68 44.07 29.12
CA VAL A 193 1.38 44.43 30.53
C VAL A 193 2.66 44.68 31.35
N ASN A 194 3.78 44.04 31.00
CA ASN A 194 5.09 44.22 31.66
C ASN A 194 5.95 45.33 31.05
N LEU A 195 5.43 46.14 30.12
CA LEU A 195 6.13 47.37 29.74
C LEU A 195 6.18 48.29 30.95
N PRO A 196 7.36 48.77 31.39
CA PRO A 196 7.41 49.78 32.44
C PRO A 196 6.62 50.99 31.97
N PHE A 197 5.65 51.40 32.77
CA PHE A 197 4.93 52.65 32.59
C PHE A 197 5.95 53.79 32.74
N THR A 198 6.69 54.08 31.68
CA THR A 198 7.55 55.25 31.61
C THR A 198 6.63 56.44 31.39
N ALA A 199 6.06 56.94 32.47
CA ALA A 199 5.35 58.21 32.47
C ALA A 199 6.32 59.28 31.93
N PRO A 200 5.89 60.17 31.02
CA PRO A 200 6.74 61.24 30.53
C PRO A 200 7.21 62.11 31.70
N ARG A 201 8.52 62.34 31.79
CA ARG A 201 9.03 63.54 32.46
C ARG A 201 8.44 64.72 31.69
N ASP A 202 7.42 65.33 32.24
CA ASP A 202 7.32 66.78 32.38
C ASP A 202 5.95 67.15 32.93
N SER A 203 5.91 67.44 34.22
CA SER A 203 4.91 68.36 34.77
C SER A 203 5.59 69.19 35.85
N HIS A 204 6.16 70.29 35.36
CA HIS A 204 6.59 71.55 35.97
C HIS A 204 5.72 72.12 37.14
N LEU A 205 5.19 71.32 38.06
CA LEU A 205 4.16 71.77 39.01
C LEU A 205 4.37 71.38 40.50
N LEU A 206 5.53 70.88 40.93
CA LEU A 206 5.74 70.43 42.31
C LEU A 206 7.00 70.97 43.02
N TRP A 207 7.41 72.21 42.78
CA TRP A 207 8.45 72.87 43.61
C TRP A 207 7.98 74.17 44.29
N ASN A 208 6.67 74.40 44.43
CA ASN A 208 6.11 75.43 45.32
C ASN A 208 6.16 75.03 46.81
N LEU A 209 7.31 74.52 47.27
CA LEU A 209 7.65 74.38 48.69
C LEU A 209 8.88 75.22 49.06
N VAL A 210 9.01 76.37 48.40
CA VAL A 210 9.78 77.51 48.92
C VAL A 210 8.79 78.39 49.67
N LEU A 211 8.81 78.37 51.00
CA LEU A 211 8.93 79.54 51.91
C LEU A 211 8.41 79.21 53.34
N PHE A 212 9.29 78.94 54.33
CA PHE A 212 9.78 79.81 55.44
C PHE A 212 9.04 79.57 56.79
N PRO A 213 9.44 80.11 57.97
CA PRO A 213 10.69 80.79 58.42
C PRO A 213 11.21 80.39 59.84
N LEU A 214 12.41 80.92 60.19
CA LEU A 214 13.13 80.99 61.49
C LEU A 214 13.91 79.74 61.96
#